data_AF-A0A3P7NBV3-F1
#
_entry.id   AF-A0A3P7NBV3-F1
#
_cell.length_a   1.000
_cell.length_b   1.000
_cell.length_c   1.000
_cell.angle_alpha   90.00
_cell.angle_beta   90.00
_cell.angle_gamma   90.00
#
_symmetry.space_group_name_H-M   'P 1'
#
loop_
_entity.id
_entity.type
_entity.pdbx_description
1 polymer ?
#
loop_
_entity_poly.entity_id
_entity_poly.type
_entity_poly.pdbx_seq_one_letter_code
_entity_poly.pdbx_strand_id
1 'polypeptide(L)'
;MLSDPKAKEIIRALQTHASSKCPDEQLFATLAYNPHLGAPGACLRVHERDDEGVDVSRVQNLIRYKKWNGKDCPTKTRRSICILGSMSLSSLKQAQELFANKFHEDYYPEGYDCLELYLFERTYNPQPFDTTPYASLYCSQEHL
;
A
#
# COMPACT_ATOMS: atom_id res chain seq x y z
N MET A 1 19.43 -2.33 -4.42
CA MET A 1 19.03 -0.95 -4.04
C MET A 1 20.08 -0.24 -3.20
N LEU A 2 20.41 -0.69 -1.98
CA LEU A 2 21.28 0.08 -1.07
C LEU A 2 22.74 0.26 -1.55
N SER A 3 23.26 -0.67 -2.34
CA SER A 3 24.62 -0.63 -2.90
C SER A 3 24.67 -0.14 -4.34
N ASP A 4 23.54 -0.08 -5.05
CA ASP A 4 23.48 0.19 -6.48
C ASP A 4 23.82 1.67 -6.79
N PRO A 5 24.73 1.94 -7.75
CA PRO A 5 25.12 3.31 -8.07
C PRO A 5 23.97 4.19 -8.57
N LYS A 6 23.07 3.66 -9.42
CA LYS A 6 21.93 4.42 -9.96
C LYS A 6 20.95 4.79 -8.86
N ALA A 7 20.63 3.85 -7.97
CA ALA A 7 19.75 4.10 -6.82
C ALA A 7 20.33 5.17 -5.88
N LYS A 8 21.65 5.16 -5.65
CA LYS A 8 22.33 6.20 -4.86
C LYS A 8 22.27 7.57 -5.52
N GLU A 9 22.40 7.64 -6.84
CA GLU A 9 22.24 8.91 -7.57
C GLU A 9 20.82 9.46 -7.47
N ILE A 10 19.79 8.61 -7.58
CA ILE A 10 18.39 9.03 -7.38
C ILE A 10 18.17 9.58 -5.97
N ILE A 11 18.70 8.89 -4.94
CA ILE A 11 18.59 9.38 -3.56
C ILE A 11 19.23 10.76 -3.42
N ARG A 12 20.44 10.96 -3.97
CA ARG A 12 21.10 12.27 -3.95
C ARG A 12 20.26 13.33 -4.67
N ALA A 13 19.73 13.02 -5.85
CA ALA A 13 18.91 13.94 -6.62
C ALA A 13 17.63 14.34 -5.85
N LEU A 14 16.97 13.39 -5.18
CA LEU A 14 15.82 13.68 -4.33
C LEU A 14 16.22 14.55 -3.14
N GLN A 15 17.37 14.29 -2.50
CA GLN A 15 17.86 15.10 -1.39
C GLN A 15 18.17 16.55 -1.79
N THR A 16 18.73 16.78 -2.98
CA THR A 16 19.05 18.14 -3.45
C THR A 16 17.86 18.88 -4.06
N HIS A 17 16.94 18.17 -4.71
CA HIS A 17 15.92 18.82 -5.56
C HIS A 17 14.47 18.64 -5.09
N ALA A 18 14.18 17.71 -4.17
CA ALA A 18 12.81 17.50 -3.66
C ALA A 18 12.45 18.48 -2.52
N SER A 19 12.85 19.75 -2.64
CA SER A 19 12.87 20.80 -1.60
C SER A 19 11.53 21.09 -0.89
N SER A 20 10.44 20.40 -1.24
CA SER A 20 9.18 20.39 -0.47
C SER A 20 8.31 19.14 -0.65
N LYS A 21 8.80 18.09 -1.32
CA LYS A 21 7.96 16.96 -1.75
C LYS A 21 8.42 15.67 -1.09
N CYS A 22 7.51 15.00 -0.38
CA CYS A 22 7.68 13.75 0.36
C CYS A 22 8.60 12.76 -0.40
N PRO A 23 9.92 12.73 -0.12
CA PRO A 23 10.86 11.95 -0.92
C PRO A 23 10.61 10.45 -0.76
N ASP A 24 10.04 10.07 0.38
CA ASP A 24 9.57 8.72 0.70
C ASP A 24 8.39 8.28 -0.19
N GLU A 25 7.54 9.20 -0.65
CA GLU A 25 6.46 8.91 -1.60
C GLU A 25 6.96 8.87 -3.06
N GLN A 26 8.20 9.27 -3.33
CA GLN A 26 8.78 9.28 -4.67
C GLN A 26 9.80 8.16 -4.87
N LEU A 27 10.75 8.01 -3.94
CA LEU A 27 11.93 7.15 -4.11
C LEU A 27 11.57 5.71 -4.49
N PHE A 28 10.75 5.03 -3.67
CA PHE A 28 10.43 3.63 -3.89
C PHE A 28 9.60 3.42 -5.15
N ALA A 29 8.68 4.34 -5.45
CA ALA A 29 7.91 4.30 -6.68
C ALA A 29 8.81 4.49 -7.91
N THR A 30 9.73 5.44 -7.88
CA THR A 30 10.70 5.65 -8.96
C THR A 30 11.57 4.40 -9.19
N LEU A 31 12.03 3.75 -8.13
CA LEU A 31 12.83 2.52 -8.25
C LEU A 31 12.00 1.35 -8.78
N ALA A 32 10.76 1.21 -8.33
CA ALA A 32 9.89 0.07 -8.68
C ALA A 32 9.22 0.20 -10.06
N TYR A 33 8.96 1.41 -10.55
CA TYR A 33 8.23 1.66 -11.80
C TYR A 33 9.11 2.21 -12.92
N ASN A 34 10.44 2.13 -12.78
CA ASN A 34 11.38 2.50 -13.84
C ASN A 34 12.29 1.29 -14.19
N PRO A 35 11.92 0.48 -15.19
CA PRO A 35 12.66 -0.73 -15.54
C PRO A 35 14.07 -0.41 -16.07
N HIS A 36 14.34 0.80 -16.57
CA HIS A 36 15.68 1.19 -17.03
C HIS A 36 16.73 1.23 -15.89
N LEU A 37 16.26 1.29 -14.64
CA LEU A 37 17.13 1.20 -13.47
C LEU A 37 17.59 -0.24 -13.22
N GLY A 38 16.87 -1.25 -13.73
CA GLY A 38 17.24 -2.65 -13.57
C GLY A 38 17.06 -3.18 -12.14
N ALA A 39 16.18 -2.57 -11.34
CA ALA A 39 15.90 -3.07 -10.00
C ALA A 39 15.15 -4.42 -10.09
N PRO A 40 15.53 -5.44 -9.30
CA PRO A 40 14.81 -6.72 -9.28
C PRO A 40 13.34 -6.51 -8.90
N GLY A 41 12.42 -7.11 -9.67
CA GLY A 41 10.98 -6.94 -9.46
C GLY A 41 10.43 -5.58 -9.92
N ALA A 42 11.22 -4.76 -10.63
CA ALA A 42 10.71 -3.51 -11.20
C ALA A 42 9.71 -3.79 -12.31
N CYS A 43 8.61 -3.05 -12.30
CA CYS A 43 7.54 -3.15 -13.26
C CYS A 43 8.03 -2.73 -14.66
N LEU A 44 7.76 -3.57 -15.67
CA LEU A 44 8.17 -3.33 -17.06
C LEU A 44 7.40 -2.17 -17.70
N ARG A 45 6.15 -1.96 -17.28
CA ARG A 45 5.27 -0.91 -17.81
C ARG A 45 4.37 -0.38 -16.70
N VAL A 46 4.20 0.94 -16.66
CA VAL A 46 3.19 1.58 -15.82
C VAL A 46 1.85 1.48 -16.53
N HIS A 47 0.83 0.97 -15.83
CA HIS A 47 -0.56 0.97 -16.26
C HIS A 47 -1.34 1.92 -15.35
N GLU A 48 -2.01 2.91 -15.91
CA GLU A 48 -2.84 3.85 -15.18
C GLU A 48 -4.32 3.42 -15.22
N ARG A 49 -5.12 3.92 -14.26
CA ARG A 49 -6.51 3.46 -14.08
C ARG A 49 -7.43 3.87 -15.24
N ASP A 50 -7.06 4.92 -15.94
CA ASP A 50 -7.78 5.56 -17.04
C ASP A 50 -7.22 5.16 -18.42
N ASP A 51 -6.19 4.33 -18.47
CA ASP A 51 -5.67 3.75 -19.71
C ASP A 51 -6.72 2.84 -20.38
N GLU A 52 -6.79 2.90 -21.71
CA GLU A 52 -7.70 2.06 -22.49
C GLU A 52 -7.33 0.58 -22.37
N GLY A 53 -8.32 -0.26 -22.03
CA GLY A 53 -8.15 -1.71 -21.90
C GLY A 53 -7.47 -2.17 -20.61
N VAL A 54 -7.20 -1.27 -19.66
CA VAL A 54 -6.65 -1.64 -18.35
C VAL A 54 -7.74 -2.19 -17.42
N ASP A 55 -7.46 -3.33 -16.81
CA ASP A 55 -8.26 -3.88 -15.72
C ASP A 55 -7.88 -3.20 -14.40
N VAL A 56 -8.80 -2.38 -13.88
CA VAL A 56 -8.61 -1.61 -12.64
C VAL A 56 -8.31 -2.50 -11.42
N SER A 57 -8.74 -3.76 -11.42
CA SER A 57 -8.44 -4.70 -10.34
C SER A 57 -6.94 -5.06 -10.27
N ARG A 58 -6.22 -4.96 -11.40
CA ARG A 58 -4.80 -5.34 -11.53
C ARG A 58 -3.82 -4.17 -11.29
N VAL A 59 -4.32 -2.96 -11.06
CA VAL A 59 -3.53 -1.74 -10.72
C VAL A 59 -3.75 -1.30 -9.25
N GLN A 60 -4.25 -2.19 -8.41
CA GLN A 60 -4.51 -1.89 -7.00
C GLN A 60 -3.23 -1.86 -6.16
N ASN A 61 -3.19 -0.97 -5.15
CA ASN A 61 -2.13 -0.95 -4.16
C ASN A 61 -2.54 -1.79 -2.94
N LEU A 62 -2.04 -3.02 -2.88
CA LEU A 62 -2.40 -4.01 -1.87
C LEU A 62 -1.52 -3.96 -0.61
N ILE A 63 -0.68 -2.94 -0.43
CA ILE A 63 0.24 -2.89 0.72
C ILE A 63 -0.45 -2.27 1.94
N ARG A 64 -1.18 -1.16 1.76
CA ARG A 64 -1.75 -0.40 2.87
C ARG A 64 -3.19 0.05 2.61
N TYR A 65 -4.12 -0.49 3.40
CA TYR A 65 -5.49 0.02 3.53
C TYR A 65 -5.45 1.39 4.19
N LYS A 66 -5.94 2.41 3.49
CA LYS A 66 -6.14 3.75 4.06
C LYS A 66 -7.37 4.41 3.46
N LYS A 67 -8.13 5.11 4.30
CA LYS A 67 -9.24 5.97 3.84
C LYS A 67 -8.79 7.42 3.90
N TRP A 68 -8.80 8.08 2.75
CA TRP A 68 -8.58 9.51 2.64
C TRP A 68 -9.87 10.30 2.95
N ASN A 69 -9.74 11.62 3.15
CA ASN A 69 -10.85 12.57 3.22
C ASN A 69 -11.88 12.29 2.10
N GLY A 70 -13.17 12.45 2.43
CA GLY A 70 -14.27 12.34 1.47
C GLY A 70 -14.71 10.91 1.15
N LYS A 71 -13.91 9.90 1.54
CA LYS A 71 -14.39 8.52 1.65
C LYS A 71 -15.16 8.34 2.94
N ASP A 72 -16.10 7.39 2.96
CA ASP A 72 -16.89 7.02 4.14
C ASP A 72 -15.96 6.61 5.30
N CYS A 73 -15.65 7.58 6.16
CA CYS A 73 -14.82 7.43 7.34
C CYS A 73 -15.77 7.37 8.54
N PRO A 74 -15.94 6.20 9.18
CA PRO A 74 -16.95 6.02 10.20
C PRO A 74 -16.64 6.75 11.53
N THR A 75 -15.49 7.42 11.60
CA THR A 75 -14.94 8.05 12.81
C THR A 75 -14.55 9.52 12.54
N LYS A 76 -13.27 9.90 12.68
CA LYS A 76 -12.72 11.21 12.33
C LYS A 76 -11.52 11.08 11.40
N THR A 77 -11.28 12.13 10.63
CA THR A 77 -10.07 12.27 9.80
C THR A 77 -9.05 13.19 10.48
N ARG A 78 -7.76 12.90 10.29
CA ARG A 78 -6.67 13.77 10.76
C ARG A 78 -5.60 13.84 9.68
N ARG A 79 -5.27 15.05 9.20
CA ARG A 79 -4.41 15.26 8.02
C ARG A 79 -4.90 14.45 6.81
N SER A 80 -6.21 14.54 6.55
CA SER A 80 -6.88 13.84 5.44
C SER A 80 -6.86 12.31 5.48
N ILE A 81 -6.44 11.67 6.58
CA ILE A 81 -6.49 10.21 6.77
C ILE A 81 -7.47 9.86 7.88
N CYS A 82 -8.38 8.92 7.61
CA CYS A 82 -9.32 8.36 8.58
C CYS A 82 -8.60 7.60 9.70
N ILE A 83 -9.05 7.79 10.95
CA ILE A 83 -8.58 6.99 12.08
C ILE A 83 -9.51 5.79 12.23
N LEU A 84 -9.04 4.61 11.90
CA LEU A 84 -9.79 3.36 11.95
C LEU A 84 -10.14 3.00 13.40
N GLY A 85 -11.29 2.36 13.58
CA GLY A 85 -11.82 1.92 14.87
C GLY A 85 -12.76 0.73 14.69
N SER A 86 -13.52 0.38 15.72
CA SER A 86 -14.44 -0.78 15.74
C SER A 86 -15.41 -0.80 14.56
N MET A 87 -15.93 0.36 14.15
CA MET A 87 -16.82 0.50 12.98
C MET A 87 -16.16 0.15 11.63
N SER A 88 -14.83 0.07 11.56
CA SER A 88 -14.09 -0.30 10.35
C SER A 88 -13.83 -1.81 10.22
N LEU A 89 -14.09 -2.60 11.28
CA LEU A 89 -13.70 -4.01 11.36
C LEU A 89 -14.25 -4.86 10.23
N SER A 90 -15.52 -4.66 9.84
CA SER A 90 -16.13 -5.45 8.77
C SER A 90 -15.37 -5.31 7.44
N SER A 91 -15.03 -4.07 7.06
CA SER A 91 -14.24 -3.80 5.86
C SER A 91 -12.79 -4.29 6.00
N LEU A 92 -12.19 -4.14 7.18
CA LEU A 92 -10.80 -4.56 7.41
C LEU A 92 -10.62 -6.08 7.34
N LYS A 93 -11.59 -6.86 7.83
CA LYS A 93 -11.55 -8.33 7.73
C LYS A 93 -11.67 -8.86 6.30
N GLN A 94 -12.18 -8.03 5.38
CA GLN A 94 -12.34 -8.35 3.96
C GLN A 94 -11.30 -7.67 3.07
N ALA A 95 -10.48 -6.78 3.64
CA ALA A 95 -9.47 -6.04 2.92
C ALA A 95 -8.45 -6.99 2.29
N GLN A 96 -8.08 -6.72 1.04
CA GLN A 96 -6.99 -7.40 0.35
C GLN A 96 -5.64 -6.75 0.65
N GLU A 97 -5.62 -5.62 1.35
CA GLU A 97 -4.38 -4.98 1.75
C GLU A 97 -3.75 -5.65 2.96
N LEU A 98 -2.41 -5.75 2.95
CA LEU A 98 -1.65 -6.46 3.99
C LEU A 98 -1.63 -5.73 5.35
N PHE A 99 -1.67 -4.39 5.33
CA PHE A 99 -1.63 -3.56 6.52
C PHE A 99 -2.69 -2.47 6.45
N ALA A 100 -3.08 -1.91 7.60
CA ALA A 100 -4.06 -0.83 7.66
C ALA A 100 -3.51 0.42 8.37
N ASN A 101 -3.95 1.59 7.91
CA ASN A 101 -3.56 2.90 8.44
C ASN A 101 -4.79 3.82 8.57
N LYS A 102 -5.00 4.52 9.69
CA LYS A 102 -4.23 4.55 10.95
C LYS A 102 -5.11 4.21 12.15
N PHE A 103 -4.50 3.69 13.20
CA PHE A 103 -5.14 3.48 14.51
C PHE A 103 -4.48 4.42 15.54
N HIS A 104 -5.18 4.67 16.64
CA HIS A 104 -4.68 5.44 17.78
C HIS A 104 -5.14 4.78 19.07
N GLU A 105 -4.20 4.60 20.01
CA GLU A 105 -4.46 3.94 21.31
C GLU A 105 -5.48 4.69 22.19
N ASP A 106 -5.62 6.00 21.99
CA ASP A 106 -6.53 6.87 22.72
C ASP A 106 -7.84 7.15 21.96
N TYR A 107 -8.06 6.50 20.81
CA TYR A 107 -9.22 6.78 19.95
C TYR A 107 -9.73 5.52 19.24
N TYR A 108 -10.80 4.94 19.80
CA TYR A 108 -11.34 3.62 19.45
C TYR A 108 -10.31 2.47 19.53
N PRO A 109 -9.57 2.32 20.65
CA PRO A 109 -8.56 1.27 20.81
C PRO A 109 -9.14 -0.13 20.61
N GLU A 110 -10.40 -0.34 20.97
CA GLU A 110 -11.06 -1.64 20.82
C GLU A 110 -11.14 -2.09 19.36
N GLY A 111 -11.11 -1.16 18.40
CA GLY A 111 -11.02 -1.50 16.98
C GLY A 111 -9.70 -2.14 16.59
N TYR A 112 -8.60 -1.74 17.23
CA TYR A 112 -7.30 -2.38 17.06
C TYR A 112 -7.28 -3.75 17.75
N ASP A 113 -7.69 -3.81 19.01
CA ASP A 113 -7.68 -5.05 19.81
C ASP A 113 -8.54 -6.15 19.19
N CYS A 114 -9.74 -5.80 18.69
CA CYS A 114 -10.60 -6.76 18.00
C CYS A 114 -10.03 -7.25 16.67
N LEU A 115 -9.26 -6.42 15.96
CA LEU A 115 -8.58 -6.84 14.74
C LEU A 115 -7.39 -7.75 15.06
N GLU A 116 -6.62 -7.42 16.10
CA GLU A 116 -5.52 -8.25 16.60
C GLU A 116 -6.04 -9.64 17.02
N LEU A 117 -7.08 -9.71 17.84
CA LEU A 117 -7.70 -10.97 18.26
C LEU A 117 -8.15 -11.79 17.04
N TYR A 118 -8.81 -11.18 16.06
CA TYR A 118 -9.22 -11.86 14.84
C TYR A 118 -8.04 -12.42 14.04
N LEU A 119 -6.94 -11.67 13.90
CA LEU A 119 -5.74 -12.13 13.21
C LEU A 119 -5.03 -13.25 13.98
N PHE A 120 -5.03 -13.16 15.32
CA PHE A 120 -4.51 -14.21 16.20
C PHE A 120 -5.31 -15.49 16.00
N GLU A 121 -6.64 -15.45 16.10
CA GLU A 121 -7.52 -16.59 15.88
C GLU A 121 -7.33 -17.24 14.51
N ARG A 122 -7.16 -16.44 13.44
CA ARG A 122 -6.84 -16.92 12.09
C ARG A 122 -5.47 -17.58 11.99
N THR A 123 -4.52 -17.17 12.82
CA THR A 123 -3.19 -17.79 12.87
C THR A 123 -3.26 -19.18 13.50
N TYR A 124 -4.07 -19.36 14.55
CA TYR A 124 -4.30 -20.67 15.17
C TYR A 124 -5.23 -21.57 14.35
N ASN A 125 -6.15 -20.98 13.59
CA ASN A 125 -7.09 -21.70 12.73
C ASN A 125 -6.96 -21.21 11.28
N PRO A 126 -5.87 -21.58 10.57
CA PRO A 126 -5.59 -21.09 9.23
C PRO A 126 -6.75 -21.37 8.28
N GLN A 127 -7.26 -20.29 7.69
CA GLN A 127 -8.20 -20.36 6.58
C GLN A 127 -7.42 -20.21 5.26
N PRO A 128 -7.86 -20.83 4.16
CA PRO A 128 -7.27 -20.62 2.85
C PRO A 128 -7.14 -19.12 2.55
N PHE A 129 -5.95 -18.73 2.10
CA PHE A 129 -5.65 -17.36 1.73
C PHE A 129 -5.71 -17.22 0.21
N ASP A 130 -6.58 -16.34 -0.28
CA ASP A 130 -6.67 -16.06 -1.71
C ASP A 130 -5.50 -15.19 -2.15
N THR A 131 -4.54 -15.82 -2.83
CA THR A 131 -3.36 -15.15 -3.39
C THR A 131 -3.63 -14.51 -4.75
N THR A 132 -4.79 -14.76 -5.36
CA THR A 132 -5.12 -14.33 -6.73
C THR A 132 -4.97 -12.82 -6.92
N PRO A 133 -5.47 -11.95 -6.03
CA PRO A 133 -5.36 -10.50 -6.21
C PRO A 133 -3.90 -10.00 -6.26
N TYR A 134 -3.00 -10.68 -5.55
CA TYR A 134 -1.59 -10.32 -5.50
C TYR A 134 -0.84 -10.84 -6.73
N ALA A 135 -1.16 -12.06 -7.16
CA ALA A 135 -0.54 -12.70 -8.33
C ALA A 135 -1.05 -12.13 -9.66
N SER A 136 -2.22 -11.48 -9.68
CA SER A 136 -2.83 -10.94 -10.89
C SER A 136 -2.43 -9.50 -11.20
N LEU A 137 -1.76 -8.78 -10.29
CA LEU A 137 -1.32 -7.41 -10.56
C LEU A 137 -0.42 -7.36 -11.80
N TYR A 138 -0.53 -6.30 -12.60
CA TYR A 138 0.33 -6.13 -13.78
C TYR A 138 1.81 -6.22 -13.41
N CYS A 139 2.24 -5.49 -12.39
CA CYS A 139 3.64 -5.53 -11.95
C CYS A 139 4.04 -6.84 -11.25
N SER A 140 3.09 -7.71 -10.86
CA SER A 140 3.42 -9.06 -10.39
C SER A 140 3.67 -10.03 -11.55
N GLN A 141 3.17 -9.75 -12.75
CA GLN A 141 3.32 -10.62 -13.93
C GLN A 141 4.30 -10.06 -14.97
N GLU A 142 4.42 -8.74 -15.02
CA GLU A 142 5.19 -7.97 -15.99
C GLU A 142 6.30 -7.19 -15.26
N HIS A 143 7.27 -7.91 -14.68
CA HIS A 143 8.43 -7.33 -13.99
C HIS A 143 9.76 -7.94 -14.47
N LEU A 144 10.86 -7.27 -14.11
CA LEU A 144 12.25 -7.73 -14.30
C LEU A 144 12.66 -8.84 -13.32
#